data_AF-A0A535GKH8-F1
#
_entry.id   AF-A0A535GKH8-F1
#
_cell.length_a   1.000
_cell.length_b   1.000
_cell.length_c   1.000
_cell.angle_alpha   90.00
_cell.angle_beta   90.00
_cell.angle_gamma   90.00
#
_symmetry.space_group_name_H-M   'P 1'
#
loop_
_entity.id
_entity.type
_entity.pdbx_description
1 polymer ?
#
loop_
_entity_poly.entity_id
_entity_poly.type
_entity_poly.pdbx_seq_one_letter_code
_entity_poly.pdbx_strand_id
1 'polypeptide(L)'
;MAKLRGLEALEVLDSRGNPTVAVTAHTERGSGRAIVPSGASTGVHEAVELRDGDRRRYGGKGVTKAVANVEGEIARRLKGVDVEDQKAIDAALIELDGTPNKSRLGANAILGASLAVAHAAANAKGVPLYRHLGGDRASLLPLPMANILNGGAHADTSVDLQEFMVCAVGAPTFSEAMRATAEVYQALKGVLKTQGLATGVGDEGGFAPQLSSNEDALKLIVDAIEKAGYAPGAQVAIALDPASSEFYKDG
;
A
#
# COMPACT_ATOMS: atom_id res chain seq x y z
N MET A 1 -27.04 -1.24 13.88
CA MET A 1 -26.35 -2.33 14.59
C MET A 1 -26.49 -3.61 13.80
N ALA A 2 -25.47 -3.93 13.01
CA ALA A 2 -25.37 -5.18 12.27
C ALA A 2 -24.40 -6.10 13.02
N LYS A 3 -24.76 -7.37 13.18
CA LYS A 3 -23.88 -8.34 13.85
C LYS A 3 -23.04 -9.11 12.85
N LEU A 4 -21.79 -9.39 13.21
CA LEU A 4 -20.92 -10.25 12.43
C LEU A 4 -21.45 -11.69 12.46
N ARG A 5 -21.67 -12.28 11.29
CA ARG A 5 -22.14 -13.66 11.12
C ARG A 5 -21.00 -14.65 10.88
N GLY A 6 -19.94 -14.21 10.20
CA GLY A 6 -18.77 -15.02 9.94
C GLY A 6 -17.69 -14.26 9.17
N LEU A 7 -16.51 -14.88 9.09
CA LEU A 7 -15.41 -14.45 8.26
C LEU A 7 -15.02 -15.61 7.33
N GLU A 8 -14.66 -15.27 6.10
CA GLU A 8 -14.06 -16.17 5.12
C GLU A 8 -12.71 -15.60 4.73
N ALA A 9 -11.71 -16.45 4.47
CA ALA A 9 -10.41 -15.99 3.98
C ALA A 9 -9.90 -16.81 2.80
N LEU A 10 -9.21 -16.13 1.89
CA LEU A 10 -8.58 -16.73 0.73
C LEU A 10 -7.10 -16.33 0.66
N GLU A 11 -6.27 -17.28 0.24
CA GLU A 11 -4.94 -16.98 -0.28
C GLU A 11 -5.09 -16.45 -1.71
N VAL A 12 -4.72 -15.18 -1.92
CA VAL A 12 -4.70 -14.50 -3.22
C VAL A 12 -3.28 -14.03 -3.54
N LEU A 13 -3.04 -13.51 -4.74
CA LEU A 13 -1.72 -12.97 -5.11
C LEU A 13 -1.70 -11.43 -5.04
N ASP A 14 -0.60 -10.87 -4.55
CA ASP A 14 -0.31 -9.44 -4.59
C ASP A 14 0.20 -8.98 -5.96
N SER A 15 0.49 -7.68 -6.11
CA SER A 15 1.00 -7.10 -7.37
C SER A 15 2.34 -7.66 -7.83
N ARG A 16 3.10 -8.30 -6.94
CA ARG A 16 4.40 -8.93 -7.20
C ARG A 16 4.29 -10.44 -7.37
N GLY A 17 3.07 -10.97 -7.38
CA GLY A 17 2.79 -12.40 -7.54
C GLY A 17 3.10 -13.23 -6.28
N ASN A 18 3.29 -12.62 -5.11
CA ASN A 18 3.44 -13.34 -3.86
C ASN A 18 2.07 -13.60 -3.21
N PRO A 19 1.89 -14.70 -2.45
CA PRO A 19 0.67 -14.93 -1.70
C PRO A 19 0.40 -13.84 -0.65
N THR A 20 -0.87 -13.47 -0.49
CA THR A 20 -1.38 -12.62 0.59
C THR A 20 -2.80 -13.04 0.99
N VAL A 21 -3.31 -12.50 2.09
CA VAL A 21 -4.61 -12.85 2.66
C VAL A 21 -5.68 -11.86 2.16
N ALA A 22 -6.77 -12.39 1.62
CA ALA A 22 -8.01 -11.67 1.40
C ALA A 22 -9.06 -12.15 2.41
N VAL A 23 -9.71 -11.25 3.14
CA VAL A 23 -10.74 -11.57 4.13
C VAL A 23 -12.07 -10.96 3.73
N THR A 24 -13.15 -11.74 3.83
CA THR A 24 -14.53 -11.27 3.67
C THR A 24 -15.27 -11.40 5.01
N ALA A 25 -15.84 -10.31 5.48
CA ALA A 25 -16.69 -10.27 6.67
C ALA A 25 -18.16 -10.24 6.26
N HIS A 26 -18.98 -11.11 6.86
CA HIS A 26 -20.41 -11.22 6.56
C HIS A 26 -21.25 -10.73 7.73
N THR A 27 -22.26 -9.94 7.44
CA THR A 27 -23.28 -9.49 8.40
C THR A 27 -24.67 -9.87 7.89
N GLU A 28 -25.69 -9.64 8.71
CA GLU A 28 -27.10 -9.79 8.30
C GLU A 28 -27.52 -8.83 7.18
N ARG A 29 -26.75 -7.75 6.96
CA ARG A 29 -27.14 -6.63 6.10
C ARG A 29 -26.16 -6.37 4.95
N GLY A 30 -25.17 -7.24 4.76
CA GLY A 30 -24.15 -7.10 3.72
C GLY A 30 -22.81 -7.70 4.13
N SER A 31 -21.83 -7.58 3.24
CA SER A 31 -20.46 -8.04 3.48
C SER A 31 -19.44 -6.95 3.15
N GLY A 32 -18.22 -7.10 3.66
CA GLY A 32 -17.08 -6.25 3.35
C GLY A 32 -15.85 -7.11 3.10
N ARG A 33 -14.98 -6.68 2.19
CA ARG A 33 -13.78 -7.44 1.81
C ARG A 33 -12.55 -6.54 1.87
N ALA A 34 -11.44 -7.10 2.36
CA ALA A 34 -10.13 -6.46 2.35
C ALA A 34 -9.07 -7.44 1.82
N ILE A 35 -8.06 -6.91 1.14
CA ILE A 35 -6.86 -7.65 0.71
C ILE A 35 -5.67 -6.96 1.38
N VAL A 36 -4.81 -7.75 2.02
CA VAL A 36 -3.71 -7.22 2.80
C VAL A 36 -2.49 -6.95 1.90
N PRO A 37 -1.90 -5.74 1.93
CA PRO A 37 -0.66 -5.49 1.21
C PRO A 37 0.54 -6.19 1.88
N SER A 38 1.64 -6.33 1.14
CA SER A 38 2.91 -6.86 1.66
C SER A 38 4.05 -5.96 1.24
N GLY A 39 4.83 -5.47 2.21
CA GLY A 39 6.03 -4.63 1.96
C GLY A 39 7.19 -5.42 1.36
N ALA A 40 8.11 -4.73 0.68
CA ALA A 40 9.38 -5.27 0.19
C ALA A 40 10.46 -5.20 1.28
N SER A 41 10.60 -4.01 1.89
CA SER A 41 11.42 -3.76 3.07
C SER A 41 10.50 -3.71 4.28
N THR A 42 10.80 -4.54 5.29
CA THR A 42 10.07 -4.56 6.57
C THR A 42 11.01 -4.03 7.65
N GLY A 43 10.65 -2.93 8.29
CA GLY A 43 11.39 -2.39 9.42
C GLY A 43 11.45 -3.39 10.58
N VAL A 44 12.58 -3.41 11.29
CA VAL A 44 12.84 -4.35 12.41
C VAL A 44 11.85 -4.26 13.58
N HIS A 45 11.06 -3.20 13.65
CA HIS A 45 10.06 -2.96 14.70
C HIS A 45 8.61 -3.08 14.22
N GLU A 46 8.39 -3.57 13.00
CA GLU A 46 7.05 -3.75 12.44
C GLU A 46 6.30 -4.94 13.03
N ALA A 47 4.98 -4.93 12.86
CA ALA A 47 4.15 -6.09 13.12
C ALA A 47 4.45 -7.19 12.09
N VAL A 48 4.45 -8.45 12.52
CA VAL A 48 4.97 -9.56 11.73
C VAL A 48 3.92 -10.12 10.79
N GLU A 49 4.22 -10.11 9.48
CA GLU A 49 3.47 -10.89 8.50
C GLU A 49 3.74 -12.39 8.69
N LEU A 50 2.69 -13.19 8.87
CA LEU A 50 2.84 -14.63 9.05
C LEU A 50 2.87 -15.34 7.68
N ARG A 51 4.01 -15.97 7.39
CA ARG A 51 4.27 -16.81 6.21
C ARG A 51 4.35 -18.29 6.61
N ASP A 52 4.07 -19.18 5.66
CA ASP A 52 4.01 -20.63 5.89
C ASP A 52 5.40 -21.26 6.11
N GLY A 53 6.40 -20.80 5.36
CA GLY A 53 7.76 -21.35 5.35
C GLY A 53 7.92 -22.65 4.57
N ASP A 54 6.86 -23.18 3.93
CA ASP A 54 6.95 -24.38 3.09
C ASP A 54 7.58 -24.06 1.73
N ARG A 55 8.87 -24.39 1.56
CA ARG A 55 9.63 -24.14 0.32
C ARG A 55 9.00 -24.75 -0.93
N ARG A 56 8.12 -25.75 -0.80
CA ARG A 56 7.44 -26.39 -1.94
C ARG A 56 6.31 -25.53 -2.52
N ARG A 57 5.82 -24.53 -1.77
CA ARG A 57 4.76 -23.62 -2.21
C ARG A 57 5.28 -22.18 -2.21
N TYR A 58 5.25 -21.54 -3.38
CA TYR A 58 5.64 -20.14 -3.53
C TYR A 58 7.00 -19.80 -2.88
N GLY A 59 7.96 -20.73 -2.91
CA GLY A 59 9.28 -20.55 -2.30
C GLY A 59 9.27 -20.33 -0.78
N GLY A 60 8.22 -20.76 -0.07
CA GLY A 60 8.04 -20.53 1.37
C GLY A 60 7.13 -19.35 1.72
N LYS A 61 6.66 -18.59 0.73
CA LYS A 61 5.87 -17.36 0.93
C LYS A 61 4.35 -17.56 1.04
N GLY A 62 3.87 -18.81 1.06
CA GLY A 62 2.46 -19.12 1.31
C GLY A 62 1.93 -18.48 2.59
N VAL A 63 0.61 -18.28 2.69
CA VAL A 63 -0.06 -17.65 3.83
C VAL A 63 -1.24 -18.49 4.36
N THR A 64 -1.21 -19.80 4.13
CA THR A 64 -2.30 -20.70 4.55
C THR A 64 -2.49 -20.74 6.07
N LYS A 65 -1.44 -20.57 6.86
CA LYS A 65 -1.54 -20.41 8.32
C LYS A 65 -2.35 -19.16 8.71
N ALA A 66 -2.07 -18.03 8.06
CA ALA A 66 -2.79 -16.78 8.31
C ALA A 66 -4.26 -16.89 7.88
N VAL A 67 -4.54 -17.52 6.72
CA VAL A 67 -5.91 -17.84 6.28
C VAL A 67 -6.64 -18.69 7.32
N ALA A 68 -6.02 -19.78 7.80
CA ALA A 68 -6.60 -20.65 8.82
C ALA A 68 -6.86 -19.92 10.15
N ASN A 69 -5.99 -18.97 10.53
CA ASN A 69 -6.19 -18.14 11.72
C ASN A 69 -7.44 -17.24 11.59
N VAL A 70 -7.70 -16.69 10.39
CA VAL A 70 -8.89 -15.89 10.12
C VAL A 70 -10.17 -16.73 10.25
N GLU A 71 -10.24 -17.86 9.56
CA GLU A 71 -11.43 -18.73 9.55
C GLU A 71 -11.63 -19.51 10.86
N GLY A 72 -10.56 -19.65 11.64
CA GLY A 72 -10.53 -20.37 12.90
C GLY A 72 -10.76 -19.48 14.11
N GLU A 73 -9.67 -19.14 14.81
CA GLU A 73 -9.72 -18.44 16.10
C GLU A 73 -10.35 -17.05 15.99
N ILE A 74 -10.00 -16.29 14.94
CA ILE A 74 -10.50 -14.93 14.75
C ILE A 74 -12.01 -14.94 14.47
N ALA A 75 -12.47 -15.76 13.53
CA ALA A 75 -13.90 -15.89 13.23
C ALA A 75 -14.72 -16.31 14.47
N ARG A 76 -14.20 -17.22 15.30
CA ARG A 76 -14.85 -17.61 16.56
C ARG A 76 -14.91 -16.46 17.55
N ARG A 77 -13.82 -15.71 17.72
CA ARG A 77 -13.73 -14.59 18.67
C ARG A 77 -14.65 -13.43 18.33
N LEU A 78 -14.85 -13.17 17.03
CA LEU A 78 -15.65 -12.04 16.55
C LEU A 78 -17.10 -12.41 16.22
N LYS A 79 -17.50 -13.68 16.30
CA LYS A 79 -18.87 -14.08 15.97
C LYS A 79 -19.90 -13.36 16.84
N GLY A 80 -20.85 -12.68 16.21
CA GLY A 80 -21.95 -11.99 16.88
C GLY A 80 -21.62 -10.61 17.44
N VAL A 81 -20.38 -10.12 17.29
CA VAL A 81 -20.02 -8.75 17.70
C VAL A 81 -20.74 -7.71 16.84
N ASP A 82 -20.97 -6.53 17.41
CA ASP A 82 -21.45 -5.38 16.64
C ASP A 82 -20.31 -4.87 15.75
N VAL A 83 -20.53 -4.84 14.44
CA VAL A 83 -19.51 -4.40 13.47
C VAL A 83 -19.25 -2.90 13.55
N GLU A 84 -20.10 -2.14 14.24
CA GLU A 84 -19.94 -0.69 14.38
C GLU A 84 -18.93 -0.29 15.47
N ASP A 85 -18.57 -1.21 16.40
CA ASP A 85 -17.57 -0.97 17.45
C ASP A 85 -16.17 -1.44 17.02
N GLN A 86 -15.62 -0.73 16.03
CA GLN A 86 -14.31 -1.05 15.44
C GLN A 86 -13.20 -1.12 16.51
N LYS A 87 -13.24 -0.23 17.51
CA LYS A 87 -12.26 -0.19 18.60
C LYS A 87 -12.31 -1.47 19.45
N ALA A 88 -13.50 -1.94 19.81
CA ALA A 88 -13.65 -3.18 20.57
C ALA A 88 -13.23 -4.41 19.76
N ILE A 89 -13.53 -4.42 18.45
CA ILE A 89 -13.11 -5.48 17.53
C ILE A 89 -11.58 -5.55 17.45
N ASP A 90 -10.91 -4.42 17.19
CA ASP A 90 -9.45 -4.39 17.08
C ASP A 90 -8.76 -4.72 18.40
N ALA A 91 -9.31 -4.25 19.53
CA ALA A 91 -8.82 -4.63 20.86
C ALA A 91 -8.95 -6.13 21.11
N ALA A 92 -10.08 -6.74 20.74
CA ALA A 92 -10.31 -8.17 20.86
C ALA A 92 -9.34 -8.99 19.98
N LEU A 93 -8.97 -8.49 18.79
CA LEU A 93 -7.99 -9.14 17.92
C LEU A 93 -6.57 -9.06 18.49
N ILE A 94 -6.19 -7.89 19.03
CA ILE A 94 -4.88 -7.69 19.67
C ILE A 94 -4.76 -8.56 20.93
N GLU A 95 -5.79 -8.57 21.77
CA GLU A 95 -5.87 -9.42 22.97
C GLU A 95 -5.81 -10.90 22.61
N LEU A 96 -6.55 -11.31 21.57
CA LEU A 96 -6.55 -12.69 21.10
C LEU A 96 -5.15 -13.12 20.66
N ASP A 97 -4.43 -12.29 19.89
CA ASP A 97 -3.06 -12.60 19.50
C ASP A 97 -2.12 -12.72 20.69
N GLY A 98 -2.16 -11.73 21.59
CA GLY A 98 -1.42 -11.72 22.86
C GLY A 98 0.08 -11.41 22.74
N THR A 99 0.60 -11.12 21.54
CA THR A 99 2.00 -10.75 21.32
C THR A 99 2.15 -9.27 20.95
N PRO A 100 3.26 -8.61 21.30
CA PRO A 100 3.45 -7.18 21.02
C PRO A 100 3.49 -6.84 19.52
N ASN A 101 3.89 -7.80 18.67
CA ASN A 101 4.10 -7.62 17.25
C ASN A 101 3.16 -8.47 16.37
N LYS A 102 2.08 -9.02 16.94
CA LYS A 102 1.08 -9.82 16.20
C LYS A 102 1.63 -11.10 15.57
N SER A 103 2.68 -11.68 16.12
CA SER A 103 3.41 -12.81 15.52
C SER A 103 2.71 -14.16 15.66
N ARG A 104 1.73 -14.31 16.57
CA ARG A 104 1.03 -15.58 16.78
C ARG A 104 -0.02 -15.83 15.71
N LEU A 105 -0.88 -14.84 15.48
CA LEU A 105 -1.95 -14.91 14.47
C LEU A 105 -1.48 -14.39 13.10
N GLY A 106 -0.48 -13.52 13.08
CA GLY A 106 -0.03 -12.80 11.90
C GLY A 106 -0.73 -11.45 11.79
N ALA A 107 0.07 -10.39 11.62
CA ALA A 107 -0.44 -9.04 11.38
C ALA A 107 -1.33 -8.99 10.13
N ASN A 108 -1.02 -9.81 9.12
CA ASN A 108 -1.83 -9.98 7.92
C ASN A 108 -3.22 -10.57 8.21
N ALA A 109 -3.34 -11.59 9.04
CA ALA A 109 -4.64 -12.13 9.44
C ALA A 109 -5.49 -11.08 10.20
N ILE A 110 -4.86 -10.40 11.17
CA ILE A 110 -5.53 -9.39 12.01
C ILE A 110 -5.97 -8.18 11.19
N LEU A 111 -5.09 -7.63 10.35
CA LEU A 111 -5.41 -6.49 9.51
C LEU A 111 -6.49 -6.82 8.49
N GLY A 112 -6.44 -8.01 7.88
CA GLY A 112 -7.46 -8.49 6.95
C GLY A 112 -8.84 -8.53 7.60
N ALA A 113 -8.95 -9.12 8.79
CA ALA A 113 -10.21 -9.15 9.54
C ALA A 113 -10.69 -7.75 9.96
N SER A 114 -9.79 -6.92 10.49
CA SER A 114 -10.08 -5.54 10.93
C SER A 114 -10.69 -4.70 9.80
N LEU A 115 -10.02 -4.66 8.64
CA LEU A 115 -10.49 -3.90 7.48
C LEU A 115 -11.78 -4.48 6.88
N ALA A 116 -11.87 -5.81 6.76
CA ALA A 116 -13.07 -6.44 6.22
C ALA A 116 -14.32 -6.12 7.06
N VAL A 117 -14.18 -6.08 8.39
CA VAL A 117 -15.27 -5.69 9.31
C VAL A 117 -15.63 -4.22 9.14
N ALA A 118 -14.65 -3.31 9.03
CA ALA A 118 -14.91 -1.88 8.77
C ALA A 118 -15.66 -1.67 7.44
N HIS A 119 -15.27 -2.38 6.38
CA HIS A 119 -15.98 -2.39 5.11
C HIS A 119 -17.41 -2.92 5.25
N ALA A 120 -17.60 -4.01 6.00
CA ALA A 120 -18.92 -4.59 6.22
C ALA A 120 -19.83 -3.65 7.01
N ALA A 121 -19.28 -2.92 7.99
CA ALA A 121 -19.98 -1.91 8.77
C ALA A 121 -20.42 -0.72 7.91
N ALA A 122 -19.52 -0.21 7.05
CA ALA A 122 -19.83 0.86 6.11
C ALA A 122 -20.96 0.43 5.14
N ASN A 123 -20.85 -0.77 4.59
CA ASN A 123 -21.86 -1.33 3.68
C ASN A 123 -23.21 -1.56 4.39
N ALA A 124 -23.21 -2.07 5.63
CA ALA A 124 -24.43 -2.24 6.43
C ALA A 124 -25.13 -0.92 6.78
N LYS A 125 -24.38 0.20 6.83
CA LYS A 125 -24.90 1.57 7.00
C LYS A 125 -25.31 2.23 5.67
N GLY A 126 -24.94 1.66 4.53
CA GLY A 126 -25.16 2.27 3.22
C GLY A 126 -24.35 3.55 3.01
N VAL A 127 -23.16 3.66 3.63
CA VAL A 127 -22.28 4.84 3.48
C VAL A 127 -20.91 4.43 2.92
N PRO A 128 -20.21 5.33 2.20
CA PRO A 128 -18.84 5.07 1.77
C PRO A 128 -17.90 4.85 2.97
N LEU A 129 -16.86 4.02 2.79
CA LEU A 129 -15.89 3.71 3.86
C LEU A 129 -15.27 4.96 4.49
N TYR A 130 -14.86 5.96 3.69
CA TYR A 130 -14.24 7.17 4.20
C TYR A 130 -15.17 7.96 5.15
N ARG A 131 -16.49 7.94 4.89
CA ARG A 131 -17.50 8.52 5.79
C ARG A 131 -17.67 7.68 7.04
N HIS A 132 -17.66 6.35 6.92
CA HIS A 132 -17.73 5.46 8.06
C HIS A 132 -16.57 5.67 9.04
N LEU A 133 -15.34 5.81 8.50
CA LEU A 133 -14.12 5.95 9.29
C LEU A 133 -13.92 7.37 9.86
N GLY A 134 -14.12 8.41 9.03
CA GLY A 134 -13.78 9.79 9.41
C GLY A 134 -14.99 10.69 9.70
N GLY A 135 -16.21 10.16 9.60
CA GLY A 135 -17.46 10.88 9.84
C GLY A 135 -17.75 11.99 8.81
N ASP A 136 -18.61 12.92 9.19
CA ASP A 136 -19.11 13.97 8.29
C ASP A 136 -18.04 14.99 7.87
N ARG A 137 -16.91 15.04 8.57
CA ARG A 137 -15.77 15.91 8.25
C ARG A 137 -14.75 15.27 7.30
N ALA A 138 -14.91 14.00 6.94
CA ALA A 138 -14.05 13.33 5.97
C ALA A 138 -14.36 13.80 4.54
N SER A 139 -13.76 14.92 4.15
CA SER A 139 -13.97 15.55 2.84
C SER A 139 -12.70 16.06 2.17
N LEU A 140 -11.55 16.01 2.84
CA LEU A 140 -10.27 16.45 2.27
C LEU A 140 -9.70 15.33 1.37
N LEU A 141 -9.45 15.65 0.10
CA LEU A 141 -8.70 14.77 -0.80
C LEU A 141 -7.19 15.00 -0.62
N PRO A 142 -6.38 13.93 -0.65
CA PRO A 142 -4.93 14.05 -0.46
C PRO A 142 -4.26 14.65 -1.70
N LEU A 143 -3.11 15.30 -1.50
CA LEU A 143 -2.18 15.61 -2.59
C LEU A 143 -1.34 14.35 -2.88
N PRO A 144 -1.42 13.76 -4.09
CA PRO A 144 -0.63 12.58 -4.41
C PRO A 144 0.86 12.89 -4.48
N MET A 145 1.67 12.07 -3.81
CA MET A 145 3.10 11.95 -4.09
C MET A 145 3.28 10.70 -4.93
N ALA A 146 3.48 10.87 -6.24
CA ALA A 146 3.49 9.76 -7.17
C ALA A 146 4.91 9.43 -7.58
N ASN A 147 5.36 8.21 -7.24
CA ASN A 147 6.65 7.69 -7.66
C ASN A 147 6.67 7.50 -9.18
N ILE A 148 7.63 8.14 -9.85
CA ILE A 148 7.78 8.07 -11.31
C ILE A 148 9.16 7.58 -11.74
N LEU A 149 10.12 7.51 -10.82
CA LEU A 149 11.47 7.01 -11.07
C LEU A 149 12.02 6.35 -9.80
N ASN A 150 12.55 5.14 -9.99
CA ASN A 150 13.07 4.26 -8.95
C ASN A 150 14.60 4.21 -8.95
N GLY A 151 15.16 4.06 -7.76
CA GLY A 151 16.55 3.67 -7.51
C GLY A 151 16.62 2.73 -6.30
N GLY A 152 17.77 2.64 -5.66
CA GLY A 152 17.98 1.88 -4.42
C GLY A 152 17.52 0.42 -4.52
N ALA A 153 16.90 -0.09 -3.46
CA ALA A 153 16.46 -1.49 -3.39
C ALA A 153 15.36 -1.87 -4.40
N HIS A 154 14.70 -0.88 -5.01
CA HIS A 154 13.60 -1.09 -5.97
C HIS A 154 14.10 -1.20 -7.42
N ALA A 155 15.38 -0.95 -7.68
CA ALA A 155 15.94 -0.98 -9.02
C ALA A 155 17.43 -1.40 -9.02
N ASP A 156 17.81 -2.35 -9.87
CA ASP A 156 19.21 -2.73 -10.09
C ASP A 156 19.92 -1.69 -10.96
N THR A 157 20.07 -0.46 -10.43
CA THR A 157 20.63 0.71 -11.13
C THR A 157 21.62 1.46 -10.24
N SER A 158 22.36 2.42 -10.80
CA SER A 158 23.33 3.26 -10.06
C SER A 158 22.72 4.48 -9.36
N VAL A 159 21.40 4.51 -9.16
CA VAL A 159 20.70 5.57 -8.42
C VAL A 159 20.55 5.12 -6.97
N ASP A 160 21.07 5.90 -6.02
CA ASP A 160 21.08 5.50 -4.60
C ASP A 160 19.74 5.72 -3.91
N LEU A 161 19.05 6.82 -4.23
CA LEU A 161 17.76 7.16 -3.63
C LEU A 161 16.69 6.19 -4.13
N GLN A 162 15.81 5.75 -3.22
CA GLN A 162 14.83 4.72 -3.53
C GLN A 162 13.71 5.23 -4.44
N GLU A 163 13.11 6.38 -4.12
CA GLU A 163 11.97 6.91 -4.89
C GLU A 163 12.11 8.40 -5.19
N PHE A 164 11.84 8.73 -6.46
CA PHE A 164 11.71 10.10 -6.93
C PHE A 164 10.28 10.33 -7.39
N MET A 165 9.57 11.19 -6.64
CA MET A 165 8.15 11.41 -6.79
C MET A 165 7.86 12.80 -7.36
N VAL A 166 6.71 12.93 -8.02
CA VAL A 166 6.12 14.23 -8.39
C VAL A 166 4.81 14.48 -7.67
N CYS A 167 4.59 15.74 -7.32
CA CYS A 167 3.43 16.23 -6.61
C CYS A 167 2.88 17.45 -7.32
N ALA A 168 1.65 17.39 -7.84
CA ALA A 168 1.01 18.51 -8.54
C ALA A 168 0.44 19.55 -7.55
N VAL A 169 1.33 20.24 -6.83
CA VAL A 169 1.00 21.19 -5.74
C VAL A 169 0.13 22.37 -6.17
N GLY A 170 0.16 22.75 -7.45
CA GLY A 170 -0.65 23.84 -8.01
C GLY A 170 -2.02 23.42 -8.53
N ALA A 171 -2.36 22.12 -8.48
CA ALA A 171 -3.65 21.64 -8.99
C ALA A 171 -4.79 21.94 -8.00
N PRO A 172 -5.92 22.50 -8.44
CA PRO A 172 -7.01 22.88 -7.53
C PRO A 172 -7.92 21.70 -7.17
N THR A 173 -7.80 20.56 -7.87
CA THR A 173 -8.55 19.33 -7.59
C THR A 173 -7.66 18.10 -7.65
N PHE A 174 -8.05 17.03 -6.94
CA PHE A 174 -7.36 15.73 -7.03
C PHE A 174 -7.32 15.19 -8.47
N SER A 175 -8.41 15.34 -9.23
CA SER A 175 -8.48 14.88 -10.62
C SER A 175 -7.48 15.62 -11.52
N GLU A 176 -7.27 16.92 -11.34
CA GLU A 176 -6.24 17.66 -12.05
C GLU A 176 -4.84 17.32 -11.56
N ALA A 177 -4.66 17.04 -10.27
CA ALA A 177 -3.39 16.58 -9.74
C ALA A 177 -2.99 15.24 -10.38
N MET A 178 -3.91 14.27 -10.43
CA MET A 178 -3.69 12.98 -11.08
C MET A 178 -3.42 13.11 -12.58
N ARG A 179 -4.13 14.01 -13.27
CA ARG A 179 -3.90 14.28 -14.70
C ARG A 179 -2.49 14.84 -14.91
N ALA A 180 -2.09 15.85 -14.14
CA ALA A 180 -0.76 16.45 -14.25
C ALA A 180 0.35 15.42 -13.98
N THR A 181 0.20 14.61 -12.93
CA THR A 181 1.11 13.50 -12.64
C THR A 181 1.23 12.52 -13.82
N ALA A 182 0.10 12.13 -14.43
CA ALA A 182 0.10 11.19 -15.55
C ALA A 182 0.75 11.79 -16.82
N GLU A 183 0.50 13.07 -17.11
CA GLU A 183 1.12 13.80 -18.22
C GLU A 183 2.65 13.91 -18.02
N VAL A 184 3.10 14.25 -16.81
CA VAL A 184 4.53 14.28 -16.45
C VAL A 184 5.17 12.90 -16.58
N TYR A 185 4.50 11.83 -16.13
CA TYR A 185 5.00 10.46 -16.28
C TYR A 185 5.18 10.05 -17.75
N GLN A 186 4.23 10.39 -18.63
CA GLN A 186 4.37 10.11 -20.07
C GLN A 186 5.44 11.00 -20.73
N ALA A 187 5.58 12.25 -20.32
CA ALA A 187 6.66 13.13 -20.77
C ALA A 187 8.02 12.55 -20.37
N LEU A 188 8.18 12.08 -19.12
CA LEU A 188 9.39 11.42 -18.64
C LEU A 188 9.72 10.19 -19.49
N LYS A 189 8.73 9.34 -19.79
CA LYS A 189 8.92 8.21 -20.72
C LYS A 189 9.48 8.64 -22.08
N GLY A 190 9.01 9.77 -22.60
CA GLY A 190 9.50 10.37 -23.84
C GLY A 190 10.96 10.83 -23.71
N VAL A 191 11.28 11.57 -22.64
CA VAL A 191 12.65 12.03 -22.32
C VAL A 191 13.63 10.86 -22.27
N LEU A 192 13.29 9.80 -21.52
CA LEU A 192 14.12 8.61 -21.38
C LEU A 192 14.41 7.96 -22.74
N LYS A 193 13.37 7.80 -23.59
CA LYS A 193 13.53 7.23 -24.94
C LYS A 193 14.43 8.08 -25.83
N THR A 194 14.27 9.40 -25.82
CA THR A 194 15.12 10.32 -26.61
C THR A 194 16.58 10.22 -26.20
N GLN A 195 16.86 9.97 -24.92
CA GLN A 195 18.21 9.79 -24.39
C GLN A 195 18.74 8.34 -24.50
N GLY A 196 17.97 7.42 -25.09
CA GLY A 196 18.36 6.02 -25.22
C GLY A 196 18.33 5.22 -23.90
N LEU A 197 17.64 5.74 -22.88
CA LEU A 197 17.53 5.11 -21.56
C LEU A 197 16.37 4.09 -21.53
N ALA A 198 16.51 3.09 -20.66
CA ALA A 198 15.48 2.07 -20.46
C ALA A 198 14.18 2.66 -19.88
N THR A 199 13.04 2.16 -20.33
CA THR A 199 11.71 2.51 -19.79
C THR A 199 11.01 1.32 -19.15
N GLY A 200 11.80 0.37 -18.63
CA GLY A 200 11.28 -0.69 -17.75
C GLY A 200 10.74 -0.07 -16.46
N VAL A 201 9.74 -0.70 -15.87
CA VAL A 201 9.09 -0.22 -14.65
C VAL A 201 9.41 -1.14 -13.47
N GLY A 202 9.57 -0.55 -12.29
CA GLY A 202 9.73 -1.28 -11.02
C GLY A 202 8.40 -1.66 -10.39
N ASP A 203 8.44 -2.12 -9.13
CA ASP A 203 7.29 -2.62 -8.38
C ASP A 203 6.17 -1.57 -8.21
N GLU A 204 6.52 -0.28 -8.09
CA GLU A 204 5.60 0.86 -7.96
C GLU A 204 5.14 1.46 -9.30
N GLY A 205 5.67 0.95 -10.43
CA GLY A 205 5.34 1.47 -11.77
C GLY A 205 6.18 2.66 -12.25
N GLY A 206 7.10 3.18 -11.41
CA GLY A 206 8.12 4.15 -11.77
C GLY A 206 9.20 3.56 -12.68
N PHE A 207 9.86 4.40 -13.49
CA PHE A 207 10.94 3.94 -14.38
C PHE A 207 12.23 3.65 -13.61
N ALA A 208 13.02 2.69 -14.07
CA ALA A 208 14.32 2.36 -13.48
C ALA A 208 15.47 2.49 -14.51
N PRO A 209 15.82 3.71 -14.97
CA PRO A 209 16.91 3.91 -15.92
C PRO A 209 18.29 3.83 -15.24
N GLN A 210 19.30 3.44 -15.99
CA GLN A 210 20.70 3.56 -15.55
C GLN A 210 21.13 5.03 -15.65
N LEU A 211 21.50 5.66 -14.52
CA LEU A 211 21.90 7.07 -14.47
C LEU A 211 23.24 7.25 -13.76
N SER A 212 24.02 8.26 -14.15
CA SER A 212 25.34 8.51 -13.57
C SER A 212 25.30 9.11 -12.15
N SER A 213 24.19 9.75 -11.77
CA SER A 213 24.03 10.36 -10.45
C SER A 213 22.56 10.54 -10.07
N ASN A 214 22.31 10.75 -8.78
CA ASN A 214 20.99 11.15 -8.27
C ASN A 214 20.54 12.53 -8.82
N GLU A 215 21.48 13.42 -9.14
CA GLU A 215 21.17 14.72 -9.74
C GLU A 215 20.63 14.57 -11.17
N ASP A 216 21.13 13.58 -11.93
CA ASP A 216 20.63 13.32 -13.28
C ASP A 216 19.17 12.85 -13.25
N ALA A 217 18.77 12.10 -12.22
CA ALA A 217 17.37 11.73 -12.01
C ALA A 217 16.49 12.97 -11.81
N LEU A 218 16.94 13.92 -10.99
CA LEU A 218 16.22 15.18 -10.76
C LEU A 218 16.13 16.02 -12.04
N LYS A 219 17.22 16.12 -12.83
CA LYS A 219 17.23 16.83 -14.11
C LYS A 219 16.25 16.24 -15.11
N LEU A 220 16.18 14.91 -15.20
CA LEU A 220 15.20 14.22 -16.06
C LEU A 220 13.76 14.53 -15.66
N ILE A 221 13.47 14.56 -14.36
CA ILE A 221 12.13 14.87 -13.84
C ILE A 221 11.78 16.34 -14.12
N VAL A 222 12.72 17.27 -13.93
CA VAL A 222 12.49 18.68 -14.27
C VAL A 222 12.22 18.86 -15.76
N ASP A 223 13.01 18.25 -16.65
CA ASP A 223 12.78 18.27 -18.11
C ASP A 223 11.40 17.66 -18.47
N ALA A 224 11.00 16.59 -17.80
CA ALA A 224 9.67 15.99 -17.99
C ALA A 224 8.52 16.90 -17.54
N ILE A 225 8.68 17.60 -16.41
CA ILE A 225 7.70 18.58 -15.91
C ILE A 225 7.53 19.72 -16.92
N GLU A 226 8.63 20.28 -17.42
CA GLU A 226 8.62 21.35 -18.40
C GLU A 226 8.01 20.89 -19.75
N LYS A 227 8.39 19.71 -20.23
CA LYS A 227 7.83 19.12 -21.47
C LYS A 227 6.34 18.79 -21.38
N ALA A 228 5.84 18.50 -20.18
CA ALA A 228 4.41 18.33 -19.92
C ALA A 228 3.66 19.68 -19.84
N GLY A 229 4.37 20.82 -19.92
CA GLY A 229 3.76 22.15 -19.93
C GLY A 229 3.49 22.72 -18.54
N TYR A 230 4.16 22.20 -17.51
CA TYR A 230 4.02 22.65 -16.12
C TYR A 230 5.27 23.38 -15.64
N ALA A 231 5.08 24.36 -14.75
CA ALA A 231 6.16 25.05 -14.07
C ALA A 231 6.71 24.22 -12.89
N PRO A 232 8.00 23.82 -12.90
CA PRO A 232 8.63 23.14 -11.77
C PRO A 232 8.54 23.95 -10.47
N GLY A 233 8.26 23.27 -9.36
CA GLY A 233 8.11 23.86 -8.03
C GLY A 233 6.78 24.59 -7.79
N ALA A 234 6.31 25.38 -8.77
CA ALA A 234 5.08 26.16 -8.63
C ALA A 234 3.80 25.36 -8.95
N GLN A 235 3.83 24.53 -9.99
CA GLN A 235 2.69 23.70 -10.39
C GLN A 235 2.92 22.22 -10.07
N VAL A 236 4.14 21.73 -10.31
CA VAL A 236 4.55 20.36 -9.99
C VAL A 236 5.88 20.39 -9.24
N ALA A 237 5.90 19.88 -8.01
CA ALA A 237 7.08 19.78 -7.16
C ALA A 237 7.61 18.35 -7.10
N ILE A 238 8.87 18.20 -6.68
CA ILE A 238 9.51 16.90 -6.46
C ILE A 238 9.43 16.56 -4.96
N ALA A 239 9.11 15.30 -4.66
CA ALA A 239 9.28 14.70 -3.34
C ALA A 239 10.24 13.51 -3.46
N LEU A 240 10.97 13.21 -2.38
CA LEU A 240 11.98 12.16 -2.37
C LEU A 240 11.73 11.22 -1.21
N ASP A 241 11.88 9.92 -1.46
CA ASP A 241 12.15 8.93 -0.43
C ASP A 241 13.58 8.40 -0.62
N PRO A 242 14.55 8.89 0.17
CA PRO A 242 15.89 8.37 0.10
C PRO A 242 16.03 6.95 0.63
N ALA A 243 15.14 6.47 1.50
CA ALA A 243 15.31 5.23 2.27
C ALA A 243 16.73 5.08 2.87
N SER A 244 17.24 6.14 3.50
CA SER A 244 18.67 6.27 3.83
C SER A 244 19.24 5.19 4.75
N SER A 245 18.38 4.46 5.48
CA SER A 245 18.79 3.30 6.26
C SER A 245 19.43 2.19 5.42
N GLU A 246 19.07 2.06 4.14
CA GLU A 246 19.58 1.02 3.24
C GLU A 246 21.06 1.22 2.84
N PHE A 247 21.54 2.47 2.83
CA PHE A 247 22.94 2.81 2.49
C PHE A 247 23.72 3.43 3.65
N TYR A 248 23.11 3.57 4.82
CA TYR A 248 23.79 4.03 6.02
C TYR A 248 24.82 3.00 6.51
N LYS A 249 26.06 3.45 6.72
CA LYS A 249 27.15 2.65 7.31
C LYS A 249 27.96 3.52 8.26
N ASP A 250 28.04 3.08 9.53
CA ASP A 250 28.99 3.55 10.54
C ASP A 250 28.92 5.02 11.01
N GLY A 251 27.82 5.75 10.82
CA GLY A 251 27.66 7.12 11.34
C GLY A 251 27.43 8.17 10.27
#